data_AF-A0A136IT76-F1
#
_entry.id   AF-A0A136IT76-F1
#
_cell.length_a   1.000
_cell.length_b   1.000
_cell.length_c   1.000
_cell.angle_alpha   90.00
_cell.angle_beta   90.00
_cell.angle_gamma   90.00
#
_symmetry.space_group_name_H-M   'P 1'
#
loop_
_entity.id
_entity.type
_entity.pdbx_description
1 polymer ?
#
loop_
_entity_poly.entity_id
_entity_poly.type
_entity_poly.pdbx_seq_one_letter_code
_entity_poly.pdbx_strand_id
1 'polypeptide(L)'
;MSPLIFDKPLLGPLVGLNAWTFAMEGLLYKRRIPALAKFDISFDPATVKSQKAEKLPPFVNWAADNFNNLLEQPTQFYGVMLALSIMGVKDKLTVRGAWAYVGLRVIHSLIHVSTNSLNLRFSVFASSSVVLLGLTARAAYELFF
;
A
#
# COMPACT_ATOMS: atom_id res chain seq x y z
N MET A 1 -24.33 -8.80 4.19
CA MET A 1 -22.86 -9.02 4.03
C MET A 1 -22.65 -10.49 3.70
N SER A 2 -21.71 -10.84 2.81
CA SER A 2 -21.58 -12.21 2.32
C SER A 2 -21.04 -13.16 3.41
N PRO A 3 -21.40 -14.46 3.39
CA PRO A 3 -20.91 -15.47 4.33
C PRO A 3 -19.37 -15.55 4.40
N LEU A 4 -18.70 -15.27 3.28
CA LEU A 4 -17.24 -15.24 3.13
C LEU A 4 -16.53 -14.31 4.12
N ILE A 5 -17.14 -13.17 4.48
CA ILE A 5 -16.53 -12.20 5.41
C ILE A 5 -16.58 -12.72 6.84
N PHE A 6 -17.64 -13.45 7.22
CA PHE A 6 -17.76 -14.01 8.58
C PHE A 6 -16.86 -15.22 8.77
N ASP A 7 -16.74 -16.08 7.77
CA ASP A 7 -15.92 -17.29 7.87
C ASP A 7 -14.42 -17.02 7.66
N LYS A 8 -14.06 -15.97 6.91
CA LYS A 8 -12.67 -15.57 6.66
C LYS A 8 -12.49 -14.07 6.84
N PRO A 9 -12.46 -13.57 8.09
CA PRO A 9 -12.47 -12.13 8.37
C PRO A 9 -11.21 -11.39 7.87
N LEU A 10 -10.12 -12.09 7.61
CA LEU A 10 -8.86 -11.54 7.09
C LEU A 10 -8.90 -11.21 5.58
N LEU A 11 -9.90 -11.73 4.83
CA LEU A 11 -10.11 -11.35 3.44
C LEU A 11 -10.56 -9.89 3.30
N GLY A 12 -11.25 -9.35 4.32
CA GLY A 12 -11.68 -7.95 4.35
C GLY A 12 -10.49 -6.98 4.27
N PRO A 13 -9.53 -7.02 5.23
CA PRO A 13 -8.30 -6.23 5.16
C PRO A 13 -7.49 -6.43 3.87
N LEU A 14 -7.40 -7.68 3.37
CA LEU A 14 -6.72 -8.01 2.11
C LEU A 14 -7.32 -7.23 0.94
N VAL A 15 -8.64 -7.35 0.75
CA VAL A 15 -9.35 -6.65 -0.33
C VAL A 15 -9.31 -5.13 -0.11
N GLY A 16 -9.43 -4.68 1.14
CA GLY A 16 -9.41 -3.28 1.52
C GLY A 16 -8.10 -2.58 1.11
N LEU A 17 -6.94 -3.20 1.37
CA LEU A 17 -5.67 -2.64 0.96
C LEU A 17 -5.49 -2.66 -0.57
N ASN A 18 -5.94 -3.72 -1.23
CA ASN A 18 -5.87 -3.80 -2.69
C ASN A 18 -6.75 -2.72 -3.37
N ALA A 19 -7.95 -2.49 -2.83
CA ALA A 19 -8.81 -1.40 -3.28
C ALA A 19 -8.15 -0.03 -3.08
N TRP A 20 -7.44 0.16 -1.96
CA TRP A 20 -6.68 1.38 -1.72
C TRP A 20 -5.51 1.57 -2.70
N THR A 21 -4.82 0.48 -3.08
CA THR A 21 -3.80 0.52 -4.13
C THR A 21 -4.36 1.02 -5.47
N PHE A 22 -5.53 0.53 -5.89
CA PHE A 22 -6.22 1.06 -7.08
C PHE A 22 -6.64 2.52 -6.94
N ALA A 23 -7.06 2.96 -5.75
CA ALA A 23 -7.36 4.37 -5.51
C ALA A 23 -6.11 5.26 -5.71
N MET A 24 -4.94 4.81 -5.24
CA MET A 24 -3.67 5.51 -5.45
C MET A 24 -3.18 5.43 -6.90
N GLU A 25 -3.44 4.34 -7.61
CA GLU A 25 -3.22 4.24 -9.06
C GLU A 25 -4.07 5.25 -9.84
N GLY A 26 -5.35 5.36 -9.49
CA GLY A 26 -6.24 6.37 -10.07
C GLY A 26 -5.73 7.80 -9.83
N LEU A 27 -5.22 8.09 -8.64
CA LEU A 27 -4.60 9.37 -8.32
C LEU A 27 -3.33 9.62 -9.14
N LEU A 28 -2.49 8.60 -9.31
CA LEU A 28 -1.32 8.63 -10.18
C LEU A 28 -1.71 9.05 -11.60
N TYR A 29 -2.68 8.36 -12.22
CA TYR A 29 -3.11 8.68 -13.58
C TYR A 29 -3.69 10.09 -13.68
N LYS A 30 -4.55 10.48 -12.72
CA LYS A 30 -5.16 11.81 -12.65
C LYS A 30 -4.11 12.93 -12.61
N ARG A 31 -2.99 12.74 -11.91
CA ARG A 31 -1.93 13.76 -11.80
C ARG A 31 -0.95 13.70 -12.97
N ARG A 32 -0.55 12.50 -13.38
CA ARG A 32 0.57 12.30 -14.31
C ARG A 32 0.17 12.49 -15.77
N ILE A 33 -0.97 11.94 -16.22
CA ILE A 33 -1.36 12.00 -17.64
C ILE A 33 -1.47 13.45 -18.14
N PRO A 34 -2.18 14.37 -17.44
CA PRO A 34 -2.26 15.76 -17.88
C PRO A 34 -0.90 16.48 -17.84
N ALA A 35 -0.05 16.13 -16.87
CA ALA A 35 1.26 16.75 -16.73
C ALA A 35 2.22 16.31 -17.83
N LEU A 36 2.23 15.03 -18.22
CA LEU A 36 3.06 14.55 -19.32
C LEU A 36 2.73 15.28 -20.63
N ALA A 37 1.44 15.50 -20.91
CA ALA A 37 0.99 16.29 -22.06
C ALA A 37 1.39 17.77 -21.94
N LYS A 38 1.15 18.40 -20.78
CA LYS A 38 1.43 19.82 -20.55
C LYS A 38 2.92 20.18 -20.67
N PHE A 39 3.81 19.29 -20.21
CA PHE A 39 5.25 19.53 -20.21
C PHE A 39 5.98 18.92 -21.41
N ASP A 40 5.23 18.42 -22.40
CA ASP A 40 5.75 17.81 -23.62
C ASP A 40 6.87 16.80 -23.32
N ILE A 41 6.50 15.81 -22.50
CA ILE A 41 7.40 14.74 -22.08
C ILE A 41 7.41 13.66 -23.17
N SER A 42 8.60 13.38 -23.71
CA SER A 42 8.81 12.30 -24.67
C SER A 42 8.58 10.93 -24.01
N PHE A 43 8.09 9.98 -24.80
CA PHE A 43 7.98 8.56 -24.41
C PHE A 43 9.21 7.73 -24.79
N ASP A 44 10.26 8.36 -25.32
CA ASP A 44 11.54 7.72 -25.58
C ASP A 44 12.16 7.20 -24.27
N PRO A 45 12.40 5.88 -24.13
CA PRO A 45 13.00 5.29 -22.94
C PRO A 45 14.35 5.90 -22.54
N ALA A 46 15.12 6.43 -23.49
CA ALA A 46 16.43 7.03 -23.21
C ALA A 46 16.33 8.39 -22.50
N THR A 47 15.24 9.14 -22.70
CA THR A 47 15.11 10.54 -22.26
C THR A 47 13.97 10.78 -21.28
N VAL A 48 12.95 9.91 -21.24
CA VAL A 48 11.75 10.10 -20.41
C VAL A 48 12.04 10.25 -18.92
N LYS A 49 13.05 9.57 -18.38
CA LYS A 49 13.38 9.62 -16.95
C LYS A 49 13.96 10.97 -16.55
N SER A 50 14.94 11.48 -17.31
CA SER A 50 15.54 12.79 -17.04
C SER A 50 14.53 13.92 -17.26
N GLN A 51 13.75 13.86 -18.34
CA GLN A 51 12.71 14.84 -18.62
C GLN A 51 11.65 14.91 -17.51
N LYS A 52 11.23 13.77 -16.97
CA LYS A 52 10.30 13.75 -15.82
C LYS A 52 10.89 14.39 -14.57
N ALA A 53 12.18 14.21 -14.32
CA ALA A 53 12.87 14.78 -13.17
C ALA A 53 13.06 16.30 -13.31
N GLU A 54 13.35 16.76 -14.53
CA GLU A 54 13.62 18.18 -14.82
C GLU A 54 12.34 19.01 -14.96
N LYS A 55 11.32 18.49 -15.66
CA LYS A 55 10.16 19.29 -16.08
C LYS A 55 8.93 19.12 -15.20
N LEU A 56 8.75 17.98 -14.52
CA LEU A 56 7.52 17.74 -13.75
C LEU A 56 7.60 18.33 -12.34
N PRO A 57 6.53 18.99 -11.87
CA PRO A 57 6.43 19.37 -10.46
C PRO A 57 6.53 18.13 -9.55
N PRO A 58 7.24 18.20 -8.40
CA PRO A 58 7.44 17.05 -7.52
C PRO A 58 6.14 16.33 -7.11
N PHE A 59 5.06 17.07 -6.85
CA PHE A 59 3.78 16.51 -6.40
C PHE A 59 3.12 15.54 -7.40
N VAL A 60 3.48 15.64 -8.69
CA VAL A 60 3.03 14.73 -9.75
C VAL A 60 3.68 13.36 -9.58
N ASN A 61 4.94 13.32 -9.16
CA ASN A 61 5.70 12.08 -8.97
C ASN A 61 5.35 11.39 -7.65
N TRP A 62 4.97 12.13 -6.60
CA TRP A 62 4.65 11.53 -5.29
C TRP A 62 3.54 10.46 -5.34
N ALA A 63 2.56 10.60 -6.23
CA ALA A 63 1.53 9.56 -6.39
C ALA A 63 2.09 8.26 -7.00
N ALA A 64 3.08 8.36 -7.89
CA ALA A 64 3.75 7.20 -8.46
C ALA A 64 4.68 6.54 -7.46
N ASP A 65 5.44 7.34 -6.73
CA ASP A 65 6.35 6.85 -5.69
C ASP A 65 5.54 6.15 -4.59
N ASN A 66 4.36 6.69 -4.25
CA ASN A 66 3.43 6.05 -3.33
C ASN A 66 2.86 4.73 -3.89
N PHE A 67 2.41 4.71 -5.14
CA PHE A 67 1.88 3.51 -5.78
C PHE A 67 2.92 2.39 -5.80
N ASN A 68 4.17 2.69 -6.17
CA ASN A 68 5.27 1.74 -6.12
C ASN A 68 5.50 1.22 -4.69
N ASN A 69 5.51 2.11 -3.69
CA ASN A 69 5.67 1.69 -2.30
C ASN A 69 4.52 0.81 -1.79
N LEU A 70 3.30 0.99 -2.31
CA LEU A 70 2.17 0.10 -2.03
C LEU A 70 2.28 -1.27 -2.71
N LEU A 71 3.16 -1.44 -3.68
CA LEU A 71 3.45 -2.74 -4.31
C LEU A 71 4.68 -3.44 -3.72
N GLU A 72 5.55 -2.73 -3.01
CA GLU A 72 6.75 -3.32 -2.39
C GLU A 72 6.42 -4.08 -1.10
N GLN A 73 6.17 -3.36 0.00
CA GLN A 73 5.96 -4.00 1.30
C GLN A 73 4.60 -4.72 1.42
N PRO A 74 3.47 -4.15 0.93
CA PRO A 74 2.18 -4.83 1.02
C PRO A 74 2.09 -6.18 0.32
N THR A 75 2.98 -6.49 -0.62
CA THR A 75 3.06 -7.83 -1.22
C THR A 75 3.28 -8.90 -0.16
N GLN A 76 4.08 -8.61 0.88
CA GLN A 76 4.24 -9.50 2.03
C GLN A 76 2.94 -9.64 2.83
N PHE A 77 2.22 -8.54 3.06
CA PHE A 77 0.93 -8.54 3.77
C PHE A 77 -0.10 -9.44 3.08
N TYR A 78 -0.21 -9.39 1.76
CA TYR A 78 -1.14 -10.26 1.03
C TYR A 78 -0.82 -11.74 1.24
N GLY A 79 0.46 -12.12 1.19
CA GLY A 79 0.89 -13.49 1.49
C GLY A 79 0.51 -13.94 2.90
N VAL A 80 0.78 -13.10 3.91
CA VAL A 80 0.48 -13.39 5.32
C VAL A 80 -1.03 -13.49 5.56
N MET A 81 -1.84 -12.61 4.97
CA MET A 81 -3.31 -12.65 5.10
C MET A 81 -3.90 -13.92 4.48
N LEU A 82 -3.40 -14.35 3.32
CA LEU A 82 -3.83 -15.59 2.69
C LEU A 82 -3.43 -16.80 3.53
N ALA A 83 -2.19 -16.86 4.02
CA ALA A 83 -1.72 -17.96 4.87
C ALA A 83 -2.57 -18.09 6.14
N LEU A 84 -2.75 -17.00 6.89
CA LEU A 84 -3.58 -16.98 8.10
C LEU A 84 -5.04 -17.36 7.80
N SER A 85 -5.59 -16.93 6.66
CA SER A 85 -6.95 -17.29 6.24
C SER A 85 -7.10 -18.78 5.92
N ILE A 86 -6.08 -19.39 5.30
CA ILE A 86 -6.05 -20.83 4.98
C ILE A 86 -5.97 -21.66 6.26
N MET A 87 -5.17 -21.21 7.25
CA MET A 87 -5.08 -21.83 8.58
C MET A 87 -6.34 -21.62 9.43
N GLY A 88 -7.33 -20.86 8.96
CA GLY A 88 -8.59 -20.65 9.66
C GLY A 88 -8.52 -19.66 10.82
N VAL A 89 -7.48 -18.82 10.88
CA VAL A 89 -7.31 -17.82 11.93
C VAL A 89 -8.39 -16.75 11.81
N LYS A 90 -9.14 -16.58 12.91
CA LYS A 90 -10.31 -15.67 12.98
C LYS A 90 -10.38 -14.88 14.28
N ASP A 91 -9.35 -14.93 15.11
CA ASP A 91 -9.35 -14.24 16.40
C ASP A 91 -9.38 -12.71 16.21
N LYS A 92 -9.96 -12.02 17.20
CA LYS A 92 -10.20 -10.58 17.12
C LYS A 92 -8.89 -9.77 17.08
N LEU A 93 -7.81 -10.27 17.69
CA LEU A 93 -6.55 -9.53 17.77
C LEU A 93 -5.86 -9.50 16.41
N THR A 94 -5.76 -10.65 15.74
CA THR A 94 -5.19 -10.76 14.39
C THR A 94 -5.98 -9.93 13.38
N VAL A 95 -7.32 -9.97 13.43
CA VAL A 95 -8.19 -9.17 12.55
C VAL A 95 -8.01 -7.68 12.79
N ARG A 96 -7.93 -7.24 14.06
CA ARG A 96 -7.64 -5.83 14.40
C ARG A 96 -6.26 -5.40 13.92
N GLY A 97 -5.24 -6.24 14.07
CA GLY A 97 -3.90 -5.98 13.57
C GLY A 97 -3.87 -5.83 12.05
N ALA A 98 -4.59 -6.68 11.32
CA ALA A 98 -4.71 -6.57 9.87
C ALA A 98 -5.36 -5.24 9.45
N TRP A 99 -6.47 -4.84 10.07
CA TRP A 99 -7.08 -3.52 9.79
C TRP A 99 -6.20 -2.35 10.21
N ALA A 100 -5.47 -2.45 11.33
CA ALA A 100 -4.52 -1.45 11.76
C ALA A 100 -3.41 -1.26 10.71
N TYR A 101 -2.89 -2.35 10.14
CA TYR A 101 -1.95 -2.28 9.03
C TYR A 101 -2.55 -1.51 7.85
N VAL A 102 -3.76 -1.87 7.39
CA VAL A 102 -4.44 -1.16 6.28
C VAL A 102 -4.59 0.33 6.59
N GLY A 103 -5.06 0.69 7.79
CA GLY A 103 -5.22 2.07 8.20
C GLY A 103 -3.91 2.86 8.20
N LEU A 104 -2.82 2.26 8.70
CA LEU A 104 -1.49 2.88 8.66
C LEU A 104 -1.00 3.07 7.22
N ARG A 105 -1.26 2.13 6.31
CA ARG A 105 -0.93 2.27 4.88
C ARG A 105 -1.73 3.40 4.22
N VAL A 106 -3.01 3.54 4.57
CA VAL A 106 -3.85 4.66 4.11
C VAL A 106 -3.28 6.00 4.57
N ILE A 107 -2.98 6.14 5.87
CA ILE A 107 -2.41 7.37 6.45
C ILE A 107 -1.05 7.68 5.81
N HIS A 108 -0.18 6.68 5.67
CA HIS A 108 1.11 6.83 5.01
C HIS A 108 0.95 7.36 3.58
N SER A 109 0.02 6.79 2.80
CA SER A 109 -0.25 7.26 1.43
C SER A 109 -0.75 8.68 1.39
N LEU A 110 -1.69 9.05 2.27
CA LEU A 110 -2.19 10.41 2.35
C LEU A 110 -1.07 11.41 2.66
N ILE A 111 -0.18 11.11 3.62
CA ILE A 111 0.99 11.96 3.91
C ILE A 111 1.89 12.07 2.68
N HIS A 112 2.22 10.94 2.05
CA HIS A 112 3.13 10.88 0.91
C HIS A 112 2.62 11.71 -0.28
N VAL A 113 1.33 11.59 -0.63
CA VAL A 113 0.76 12.26 -1.81
C VAL A 113 0.29 13.70 -1.55
N SER A 114 0.35 14.19 -0.30
CA SER A 114 -0.08 15.56 0.07
C SER A 114 1.08 16.46 0.48
N THR A 115 1.77 16.17 1.57
CA THR A 115 2.84 17.00 2.13
C THR A 115 4.23 16.39 1.89
N ASN A 116 4.27 15.08 1.65
CA ASN A 116 5.48 14.27 1.52
C ASN A 116 6.51 14.51 2.64
N SER A 117 6.05 14.79 3.86
CA SER A 117 6.92 14.96 5.02
C SER A 117 7.64 13.65 5.33
N LEU A 118 8.96 13.63 5.14
CA LEU A 118 9.82 12.46 5.30
C LEU A 118 9.68 11.85 6.71
N ASN A 119 9.77 12.69 7.75
CA ASN A 119 9.71 12.23 9.14
C ASN A 119 8.38 11.57 9.43
N LEU A 120 7.26 12.20 9.03
CA LEU A 120 5.92 11.64 9.27
C LEU A 120 5.71 10.34 8.49
N ARG A 121 6.02 10.32 7.19
CA ARG A 121 5.82 9.11 6.38
C ARG A 121 6.71 7.97 6.87
N PHE A 122 7.95 8.24 7.24
CA PHE A 122 8.84 7.21 7.77
C PHE A 122 8.32 6.62 9.09
N SER A 123 7.88 7.46 10.04
CA SER A 123 7.32 6.97 11.30
C SER A 123 6.05 6.12 11.11
N VAL A 124 5.14 6.53 10.22
CA VAL A 124 3.93 5.73 9.92
C VAL A 124 4.29 4.43 9.20
N PHE A 125 5.22 4.48 8.24
CA PHE A 125 5.74 3.30 7.55
C PHE A 125 6.33 2.30 8.54
N ALA A 126 7.25 2.75 9.40
CA ALA A 126 7.90 1.90 10.40
C ALA A 126 6.89 1.27 11.36
N SER A 127 5.89 2.04 11.79
CA SER A 127 4.79 1.52 12.62
C SER A 127 4.00 0.43 11.89
N SER A 128 3.71 0.61 10.59
CA SER A 128 3.05 -0.42 9.78
C SER A 128 3.90 -1.68 9.63
N SER A 129 5.23 -1.53 9.51
CA SER A 129 6.18 -2.64 9.46
C SER A 129 6.16 -3.48 10.73
N VAL A 130 6.07 -2.85 11.90
CA VAL A 130 5.98 -3.56 13.20
C VAL A 130 4.68 -4.37 13.28
N VAL A 131 3.56 -3.80 12.84
CA VAL A 131 2.29 -4.53 12.81
C VAL A 131 2.36 -5.73 11.87
N LEU A 132 2.93 -5.55 10.67
CA LEU A 132 3.10 -6.64 9.71
C LEU A 132 4.03 -7.73 10.26
N LEU A 133 5.14 -7.35 10.91
CA LEU A 133 6.03 -8.30 11.57
C LEU A 133 5.29 -9.14 12.62
N GLY A 134 4.41 -8.52 13.41
CA GLY A 134 3.58 -9.24 14.38
C GLY A 134 2.59 -10.21 13.73
N LEU A 135 1.96 -9.82 12.61
CA LEU A 135 1.09 -10.71 11.83
C LEU A 135 1.86 -11.89 11.22
N THR A 136 3.07 -11.62 10.71
CA THR A 136 3.98 -12.67 10.22
C THR A 136 4.38 -13.63 11.33
N ALA A 137 4.73 -13.11 12.51
CA ALA A 137 5.05 -13.93 13.68
C ALA A 137 3.85 -14.79 14.11
N ARG A 138 2.63 -14.23 14.07
CA ARG A 138 1.40 -15.00 14.32
C ARG A 138 1.21 -16.12 13.30
N ALA A 139 1.47 -15.86 12.02
CA ALA A 139 1.39 -16.87 10.97
C ALA A 139 2.42 -17.99 11.16
N ALA A 140 3.66 -17.63 11.52
CA ALA A 140 4.70 -18.61 11.83
C ALA A 140 4.32 -19.46 13.05
N TYR A 141 3.78 -18.84 14.11
CA TYR A 141 3.33 -19.57 15.29
C TYR A 141 2.26 -20.60 14.93
N GLU A 142 1.20 -20.19 14.23
CA GLU A 142 0.10 -21.08 13.83
C GLU A 142 0.54 -22.25 12.92
N LEU A 143 1.59 -22.04 12.12
CA LEU A 143 2.08 -23.06 11.20
C LEU A 143 2.93 -24.14 11.90
N PHE A 144 3.69 -23.74 12.92
CA PHE A 144 4.74 -24.59 13.50
C PHE A 144 4.44 -25.08 14.94
N PHE A 145 3.45 -24.50 15.62
CA PHE A 145 3.11 -24.79 17.01
C PHE A 145 1.60 -24.92 17.18
#